data_AF-A0A842QKL7-F1
#
_entry.id   AF-A0A842QKL7-F1
#
_cell.length_a   1.000
_cell.length_b   1.000
_cell.length_c   1.000
_cell.angle_alpha   90.00
_cell.angle_beta   90.00
_cell.angle_gamma   90.00
#
_symmetry.space_group_name_H-M   'P 1'
#
loop_
_entity.id
_entity.type
_entity.pdbx_description
1 polymer ?
#
loop_
_entity_poly.entity_id
_entity_poly.type
_entity_poly.pdbx_seq_one_letter_code
_entity_poly.pdbx_strand_id
1 'polypeptide(L)'
;MSRNIRKPLVNKLDKLMYENIVEKELNYPKSVQEKKYQFAKAMLSCTLRNIDKGYFSKNVANKIVNSLVAGAFLGEKNSLHVREQFRKKYGESPPGFLVLSPTQKCNLNCEGCYAACRADTTETLPYDIVEKIVDEAYHSFGNRFMTISGGEPFLYRNKGKTLFDIWKKYPDMFFLVYTNGTFITNENAKKLSELGNVTPAISVEGFKAETDERRGKGIHDNILKAFENLRQHGVPFGISVTATNKNVDILLEDEFYDFYFEQQGATYMWKFQLMPIGRARQAKEIMVTPRQRVELYHKWKYLLEKKQYLIADFWNSGVLSDGCIAYGRDGGYLYIDWNGNIMPCVFVPYYVDNIKDLLKQGKSIRHALFSQFFKNGRNWQNKYGLKNSKHPHNWLMPCSIRDHYKHFREKIITSEVKSENEEAGIAINSEEYSEVLENFDKELDKLTKGIWKTEYLQPQKVLTEKKQGIA
;
A
#
# COMPACT_ATOMS: atom_id res chain seq x y z
N MET A 1 -2.93 30.40 -9.44
CA MET A 1 -2.78 30.44 -10.90
C MET A 1 -4.09 30.01 -11.53
N SER A 2 -4.62 30.78 -12.50
CA SER A 2 -5.84 30.41 -13.22
C SER A 2 -5.61 29.15 -14.07
N ARG A 3 -6.67 28.36 -14.28
CA ARG A 3 -6.66 27.08 -15.02
C ARG A 3 -6.03 27.19 -16.42
N ASN A 4 -6.23 28.35 -17.07
CA ASN A 4 -5.71 28.63 -18.43
C ASN A 4 -4.19 28.81 -18.48
N ILE A 5 -3.54 29.26 -17.39
CA ILE A 5 -2.08 29.45 -17.34
C ILE A 5 -1.35 28.13 -17.02
N ARG A 6 -2.02 27.17 -16.37
CA ARG A 6 -1.42 25.87 -16.00
C ARG A 6 -1.37 24.86 -17.15
N LYS A 7 -2.31 24.92 -18.10
CA LYS A 7 -2.46 23.92 -19.17
C LYS A 7 -1.18 23.67 -19.99
N PRO A 8 -0.41 24.69 -20.42
CA PRO A 8 0.85 24.46 -21.15
C PRO A 8 1.93 23.80 -20.28
N LEU A 9 2.00 24.16 -19.00
CA LEU A 9 2.96 23.58 -18.06
C LEU A 9 2.65 22.11 -17.77
N VAL A 10 1.37 21.77 -17.58
CA VAL A 10 0.90 20.40 -17.38
C VAL A 10 1.20 19.54 -18.61
N ASN A 11 0.97 20.05 -19.83
CA ASN A 11 1.30 19.32 -21.06
C ASN A 11 2.81 19.08 -21.20
N LYS A 12 3.65 20.06 -20.85
CA LYS A 12 5.11 19.89 -20.84
C LYS A 12 5.54 18.84 -19.83
N LEU A 13 4.96 18.86 -18.62
CA LEU A 13 5.23 17.87 -17.59
C LEU A 13 4.79 16.46 -18.03
N ASP A 14 3.62 16.32 -18.65
CA ASP A 14 3.11 15.06 -19.18
C ASP A 14 4.07 14.44 -20.20
N LYS A 15 4.58 15.24 -21.13
CA LYS A 15 5.58 14.81 -22.11
C LYS A 15 6.89 14.36 -21.44
N LEU A 16 7.40 15.16 -20.50
CA LEU A 16 8.63 14.83 -19.76
C LEU A 16 8.48 13.55 -18.91
N MET A 17 7.31 13.34 -18.29
CA MET A 17 7.01 12.11 -17.56
C MET A 17 7.03 10.91 -18.50
N TYR A 18 6.39 11.01 -19.66
CA TYR A 18 6.39 9.93 -20.65
C TYR A 18 7.80 9.61 -21.17
N GLU A 19 8.57 10.63 -21.56
CA GLU A 19 9.95 10.47 -22.03
C GLU A 19 10.84 9.79 -20.96
N ASN A 20 10.75 10.23 -19.69
CA ASN A 20 11.60 9.70 -18.63
C ASN A 20 11.17 8.33 -18.10
N ILE A 21 9.87 8.06 -18.00
CA ILE A 21 9.36 6.79 -17.47
C ILE A 21 9.35 5.72 -18.56
N VAL A 22 8.96 6.07 -19.78
CA VAL A 22 8.71 5.08 -20.86
C VAL A 22 9.87 5.00 -21.86
N GLU A 23 10.37 6.12 -22.37
CA GLU A 23 11.32 6.08 -23.49
C GLU A 23 12.77 5.86 -23.05
N LYS A 24 13.18 6.45 -21.93
CA LYS A 24 14.57 6.33 -21.42
C LYS A 24 14.83 5.06 -20.62
N GLU A 25 13.78 4.39 -20.13
CA GLU A 25 13.92 3.17 -19.34
C GLU A 25 13.87 1.93 -20.23
N LEU A 26 15.04 1.34 -20.46
CA LEU A 26 15.23 0.21 -21.38
C LEU A 26 15.35 -1.15 -20.67
N ASN A 27 15.33 -1.18 -19.33
CA ASN A 27 15.50 -2.41 -18.55
C ASN A 27 14.19 -3.13 -18.23
N TYR A 28 13.06 -2.60 -18.68
CA TYR A 28 11.73 -3.15 -18.42
C TYR A 28 10.93 -3.25 -19.72
N PRO A 29 9.93 -4.15 -19.81
CA PRO A 29 8.98 -4.12 -20.91
C PRO A 29 8.30 -2.76 -21.04
N LYS A 30 8.20 -2.24 -22.26
CA LYS A 30 7.61 -0.92 -22.52
C LYS A 30 6.19 -0.78 -21.95
N SER A 31 5.37 -1.82 -22.08
CA SER A 31 4.02 -1.94 -21.51
C SER A 31 3.97 -1.76 -19.98
N VAL A 32 4.98 -2.25 -19.26
CA VAL A 32 5.11 -2.02 -17.81
C VAL A 32 5.37 -0.55 -17.54
N GLN A 33 6.28 0.07 -18.30
CA GLN A 33 6.58 1.49 -18.13
C GLN A 33 5.39 2.39 -18.51
N GLU A 34 4.62 2.02 -19.54
CA GLU A 34 3.37 2.69 -19.89
C GLU A 34 2.37 2.66 -18.72
N LYS A 35 2.28 1.54 -17.97
CA LYS A 35 1.47 1.47 -16.74
C LYS A 35 1.97 2.40 -15.64
N LYS A 36 3.28 2.42 -15.40
CA LYS A 36 3.90 3.33 -14.42
C LYS A 36 3.63 4.80 -14.77
N TYR A 37 3.75 5.15 -16.05
CA TYR A 37 3.39 6.48 -16.56
C TYR A 37 1.91 6.79 -16.36
N GLN A 38 1.00 5.87 -16.69
CA GLN A 38 -0.45 6.06 -16.49
C GLN A 38 -0.78 6.30 -15.01
N PHE A 39 -0.10 5.60 -14.10
CA PHE A 39 -0.24 5.81 -12.66
C PHE A 39 0.26 7.20 -12.21
N ALA A 40 1.43 7.63 -12.68
CA ALA A 40 1.93 8.98 -12.42
C ALA A 40 0.99 10.07 -12.99
N LYS A 41 0.43 9.84 -14.18
CA LYS A 41 -0.55 10.72 -14.81
C LYS A 41 -1.85 10.79 -14.02
N ALA A 42 -2.36 9.66 -13.53
CA ALA A 42 -3.54 9.60 -12.67
C ALA A 42 -3.31 10.36 -11.35
N MET A 43 -2.13 10.20 -10.74
CA MET A 43 -1.73 10.96 -9.55
C MET A 43 -1.79 12.47 -9.78
N LEU A 44 -1.18 12.93 -10.88
CA LEU A 44 -1.22 14.34 -11.26
C LEU A 44 -2.65 14.82 -11.52
N SER A 45 -3.44 14.03 -12.24
CA SER A 45 -4.81 14.36 -12.62
C SER A 45 -5.74 14.49 -11.42
N CYS A 46 -5.73 13.52 -10.50
CA CYS A 46 -6.49 13.58 -9.25
C CYS A 46 -6.07 14.76 -8.36
N THR A 47 -4.77 15.02 -8.27
CA THR A 47 -4.24 16.16 -7.49
C THR A 47 -4.73 17.49 -8.07
N LEU A 48 -4.56 17.70 -9.38
CA LEU A 48 -5.01 18.92 -10.04
C LEU A 48 -6.52 19.12 -9.94
N ARG A 49 -7.30 18.03 -10.09
CA ARG A 49 -8.76 18.05 -9.94
C ARG A 49 -9.20 18.56 -8.57
N ASN A 50 -8.56 18.07 -7.50
CA ASN A 50 -8.89 18.51 -6.13
C ASN A 50 -8.39 19.91 -5.81
N ILE A 51 -7.25 20.33 -6.38
CA ILE A 51 -6.80 21.74 -6.31
C ILE A 51 -7.81 22.66 -7.01
N ASP A 52 -8.30 22.28 -8.19
CA ASP A 52 -9.26 23.09 -8.96
C ASP A 52 -10.64 23.17 -8.25
N LYS A 53 -11.03 22.11 -7.51
CA LYS A 53 -12.21 22.11 -6.62
C LYS A 53 -12.01 22.90 -5.31
N GLY A 54 -10.81 23.38 -5.03
CA GLY A 54 -10.49 24.11 -3.80
C GLY A 54 -10.36 23.22 -2.56
N TYR A 55 -10.22 21.89 -2.72
CA TYR A 55 -10.15 20.94 -1.62
C TYR A 55 -8.77 20.84 -0.96
N PHE A 56 -7.76 21.54 -1.47
CA PHE A 56 -6.40 21.55 -0.92
C PHE A 56 -6.06 22.94 -0.38
N SER A 57 -5.54 23.01 0.84
CA SER A 57 -5.05 24.27 1.42
C SER A 57 -3.74 24.69 0.73
N LYS A 58 -3.41 26.00 0.79
CA LYS A 58 -2.15 26.50 0.21
C LYS A 58 -0.92 25.85 0.85
N ASN A 59 -0.93 25.63 2.17
CA ASN A 59 0.17 24.99 2.90
C ASN A 59 0.40 23.56 2.39
N VAL A 60 -0.69 22.78 2.33
CA VAL A 60 -0.68 21.40 1.86
C VAL A 60 -0.24 21.31 0.40
N ALA A 61 -0.80 22.15 -0.49
CA ALA A 61 -0.40 22.17 -1.90
C ALA A 61 1.08 22.50 -2.07
N ASN A 62 1.61 23.48 -1.31
CA ASN A 62 3.03 23.84 -1.34
C ASN A 62 3.91 22.69 -0.84
N LYS A 63 3.53 22.01 0.24
CA LYS A 63 4.27 20.84 0.74
C LYS A 63 4.24 19.68 -0.23
N ILE A 64 3.08 19.33 -0.79
CA ILE A 64 2.97 18.28 -1.81
C ILE A 64 3.85 18.61 -3.02
N VAL A 65 3.80 19.85 -3.52
CA VAL A 65 4.65 20.27 -4.64
C VAL A 65 6.12 20.20 -4.26
N ASN A 66 6.52 20.70 -3.09
CA ASN A 66 7.91 20.65 -2.63
C ASN A 66 8.40 19.21 -2.46
N SER A 67 7.60 18.32 -1.87
CA SER A 67 7.94 16.90 -1.70
C SER A 67 7.97 16.15 -3.04
N LEU A 68 7.03 16.40 -3.95
CA LEU A 68 7.01 15.80 -5.29
C LEU A 68 8.16 16.33 -6.16
N VAL A 69 8.47 17.62 -6.11
CA VAL A 69 9.57 18.22 -6.86
C VAL A 69 10.93 17.83 -6.27
N ALA A 70 11.09 17.86 -4.95
CA ALA A 70 12.30 17.40 -4.29
C ALA A 70 12.52 15.89 -4.48
N GLY A 71 11.45 15.09 -4.45
CA GLY A 71 11.50 13.66 -4.72
C GLY A 71 11.77 13.30 -6.19
N ALA A 72 11.15 14.01 -7.14
CA ALA A 72 11.27 13.71 -8.57
C ALA A 72 12.51 14.30 -9.25
N PHE A 73 13.06 15.41 -8.76
CA PHE A 73 14.20 16.10 -9.39
C PHE A 73 15.48 16.11 -8.56
N LEU A 74 15.39 16.04 -7.23
CA LEU A 74 16.53 16.32 -6.36
C LEU A 74 16.83 15.19 -5.37
N GLY A 75 16.06 14.09 -5.43
CA GLY A 75 15.95 13.02 -4.44
C GLY A 75 16.79 13.32 -3.23
N GLU A 76 16.23 14.06 -2.24
CA GLU A 76 16.98 14.81 -1.23
C GLU A 76 18.40 14.27 -1.06
N LYS A 77 19.41 14.98 -1.59
CA LYS A 77 20.79 14.48 -1.71
C LYS A 77 21.27 13.69 -0.47
N ASN A 78 20.82 14.11 0.71
CA ASN A 78 21.05 13.43 1.99
C ASN A 78 20.38 12.04 2.10
N SER A 79 19.11 11.87 1.73
CA SER A 79 18.43 10.56 1.72
C SER A 79 19.12 9.58 0.77
N LEU A 80 19.42 9.99 -0.47
CA LEU A 80 20.13 9.14 -1.42
C LEU A 80 21.53 8.75 -0.90
N HIS A 81 22.23 9.70 -0.28
CA HIS A 81 23.54 9.45 0.33
C HIS A 81 23.47 8.45 1.48
N VAL A 82 22.50 8.58 2.39
CA VAL A 82 22.28 7.61 3.50
C VAL A 82 22.02 6.21 2.95
N ARG A 83 21.16 6.09 1.94
CA ARG A 83 20.84 4.80 1.30
C ARG A 83 22.07 4.18 0.62
N GLU A 84 22.89 5.00 -0.03
CA GLU A 84 24.15 4.55 -0.66
C GLU A 84 25.16 4.09 0.39
N GLN A 85 25.35 4.84 1.48
CA GLN A 85 26.22 4.46 2.59
C GLN A 85 25.78 3.14 3.23
N PHE A 86 24.47 2.98 3.46
CA PHE A 86 23.91 1.74 3.98
C PHE A 86 24.24 0.56 3.05
N ARG A 87 24.02 0.72 1.73
CA ARG A 87 24.34 -0.30 0.73
C ARG A 87 25.82 -0.66 0.70
N LYS A 88 26.71 0.34 0.73
CA LYS A 88 28.17 0.14 0.80
C LYS A 88 28.58 -0.63 2.05
N LYS A 89 27.95 -0.34 3.19
CA LYS A 89 28.29 -0.95 4.48
C LYS A 89 27.76 -2.38 4.64
N TYR A 90 26.58 -2.67 4.10
CA TYR A 90 25.86 -3.92 4.39
C TYR A 90 25.61 -4.81 3.17
N GLY A 91 25.98 -4.38 1.97
CA GLY A 91 25.80 -5.14 0.72
C GLY A 91 24.35 -5.20 0.22
N GLU A 92 23.41 -4.60 0.94
CA GLU A 92 21.98 -4.57 0.63
C GLU A 92 21.44 -3.16 0.81
N SER A 93 20.43 -2.76 0.02
CA SER A 93 19.75 -1.48 0.22
C SER A 93 18.86 -1.53 1.47
N PRO A 94 18.67 -0.40 2.17
CA PRO A 94 17.65 -0.34 3.22
C PRO A 94 16.24 -0.35 2.60
N PRO A 95 15.19 -0.69 3.38
CA PRO A 95 13.80 -0.58 2.92
C PRO A 95 13.51 0.86 2.45
N GLY A 96 12.59 1.02 1.49
CA GLY A 96 12.16 2.33 1.00
C GLY A 96 11.26 3.08 1.99
N PHE A 97 10.51 2.34 2.81
CA PHE A 97 9.67 2.88 3.88
C PHE A 97 9.36 1.79 4.91
N LEU A 98 8.81 2.17 6.06
CA LEU A 98 8.28 1.24 7.05
C LEU A 98 6.76 1.34 7.13
N VAL A 99 6.12 0.26 7.53
CA VAL A 99 4.72 0.25 7.98
C VAL A 99 4.72 0.03 9.49
N LEU A 100 4.05 0.89 10.24
CA LEU A 100 3.98 0.81 11.70
C LEU A 100 2.53 0.77 12.18
N SER A 101 2.21 -0.20 13.03
CA SER A 101 0.96 -0.29 13.76
C SER A 101 1.23 -0.09 15.25
N PRO A 102 1.13 1.15 15.79
CA PRO A 102 1.61 1.43 17.14
C PRO A 102 0.65 0.97 18.25
N THR A 103 -0.60 0.64 17.92
CA THR A 103 -1.61 0.12 18.84
C THR A 103 -2.50 -0.92 18.18
N GLN A 104 -3.00 -1.89 18.95
CA GLN A 104 -4.06 -2.80 18.54
C GLN A 104 -5.46 -2.23 18.82
N LYS A 105 -5.57 -1.21 19.69
CA LYS A 105 -6.85 -0.63 20.11
C LYS A 105 -7.64 -0.10 18.93
N CYS A 106 -8.88 -0.56 18.78
CA CYS A 106 -9.79 -0.06 17.75
C CYS A 106 -11.18 0.15 18.35
N ASN A 107 -11.83 1.25 17.99
CA ASN A 107 -13.20 1.52 18.41
C ASN A 107 -14.26 0.74 17.60
N LEU A 108 -13.84 -0.03 16.59
CA LEU A 108 -14.71 -0.87 15.77
C LEU A 108 -14.35 -2.35 15.91
N ASN A 109 -15.28 -3.23 15.54
CA ASN A 109 -15.09 -4.68 15.54
C ASN A 109 -15.45 -5.28 14.17
N CYS A 110 -14.80 -4.81 13.10
CA CYS A 110 -15.18 -5.18 11.73
C CYS A 110 -15.12 -6.69 11.47
N GLU A 111 -16.05 -7.19 10.66
CA GLU A 111 -16.02 -8.53 10.08
C GLU A 111 -14.76 -8.70 9.20
N GLY A 112 -14.07 -9.84 9.34
CA GLY A 112 -12.88 -10.16 8.56
C GLY A 112 -11.69 -9.20 8.79
N CYS A 113 -11.52 -8.66 10.00
CA CYS A 113 -10.36 -7.81 10.30
C CYS A 113 -9.07 -8.65 10.36
N TYR A 114 -8.14 -8.35 9.44
CA TYR A 114 -6.85 -9.03 9.34
C TYR A 114 -6.01 -8.94 10.63
N ALA A 115 -6.15 -7.82 11.35
CA ALA A 115 -5.39 -7.49 12.55
C ALA A 115 -6.07 -7.95 13.87
N ALA A 116 -7.27 -8.53 13.76
CA ALA A 116 -8.11 -8.95 14.89
C ALA A 116 -8.32 -7.88 15.99
N CYS A 117 -8.21 -6.59 15.64
CA CYS A 117 -8.34 -5.44 16.54
C CYS A 117 -9.78 -5.18 16.99
N ARG A 118 -9.95 -4.74 18.23
CA ARG A 118 -11.26 -4.50 18.88
C ARG A 118 -11.13 -3.52 20.05
N ALA A 119 -12.23 -3.21 20.74
CA ALA A 119 -12.22 -2.23 21.82
C ALA A 119 -11.47 -2.72 23.08
N ASP A 120 -11.49 -4.02 23.33
CA ASP A 120 -10.88 -4.74 24.45
C ASP A 120 -9.42 -5.14 24.21
N THR A 121 -8.91 -5.07 22.97
CA THR A 121 -7.46 -5.23 22.73
C THR A 121 -6.70 -4.03 23.29
N THR A 122 -5.67 -4.27 24.09
CA THR A 122 -4.97 -3.20 24.83
C THR A 122 -3.53 -2.94 24.39
N GLU A 123 -2.93 -3.88 23.66
CA GLU A 123 -1.53 -3.82 23.28
C GLU A 123 -1.18 -2.54 22.52
N THR A 124 -0.12 -1.88 22.96
CA THR A 124 0.32 -0.58 22.45
C THR A 124 1.82 -0.42 22.69
N LEU A 125 2.54 0.00 21.65
CA LEU A 125 3.96 0.29 21.77
C LEU A 125 4.20 1.50 22.68
N PRO A 126 5.18 1.45 23.60
CA PRO A 126 5.66 2.62 24.31
C PRO A 126 6.09 3.73 23.33
N TYR A 127 5.82 4.98 23.68
CA TYR A 127 6.12 6.12 22.80
C TYR A 127 7.60 6.22 22.45
N ASP A 128 8.50 5.90 23.40
CA ASP A 128 9.94 5.88 23.18
C ASP A 128 10.38 4.81 22.18
N ILE A 129 9.63 3.71 22.05
CA ILE A 129 9.90 2.68 21.04
C ILE A 129 9.39 3.16 19.67
N VAL A 130 8.20 3.76 19.61
CA VAL A 130 7.67 4.36 18.38
C VAL A 130 8.62 5.42 17.84
N GLU A 131 9.10 6.31 18.70
CA GLU A 131 10.06 7.36 18.34
C GLU A 131 11.37 6.76 17.80
N LYS A 132 11.93 5.74 18.46
CA LYS A 132 13.14 5.04 17.97
C LYS A 132 12.95 4.39 16.61
N ILE A 133 11.78 3.81 16.33
CA ILE A 133 11.46 3.22 15.02
C ILE A 133 11.47 4.30 13.94
N VAL A 134 10.84 5.45 14.21
CA VAL A 134 10.78 6.57 13.27
C VAL A 134 12.16 7.20 13.07
N ASP A 135 12.94 7.36 14.15
CA ASP A 135 14.32 7.85 14.10
C ASP A 135 15.21 6.93 13.26
N GLU A 136 15.15 5.61 13.43
CA GLU A 136 15.93 4.67 12.62
C GLU A 136 15.52 4.74 11.15
N ALA A 137 14.21 4.79 10.85
CA ALA A 137 13.71 4.95 9.50
C ALA A 137 14.25 6.23 8.84
N TYR A 138 14.19 7.35 9.55
CA TYR A 138 14.59 8.66 9.04
C TYR A 138 16.10 8.79 8.85
N HIS A 139 16.89 8.45 9.88
CA HIS A 139 18.33 8.68 9.91
C HIS A 139 19.14 7.53 9.32
N SER A 140 18.76 6.28 9.59
CA SER A 140 19.57 5.12 9.19
C SER A 140 19.16 4.55 7.84
N PHE A 141 17.87 4.65 7.47
CA PHE A 141 17.38 4.18 6.18
C PHE A 141 17.17 5.32 5.16
N GLY A 142 17.18 6.57 5.62
CA GLY A 142 16.97 7.74 4.77
C GLY A 142 15.51 7.88 4.33
N ASN A 143 14.56 7.26 5.03
CA ASN A 143 13.15 7.27 4.63
C ASN A 143 12.55 8.67 4.81
N ARG A 144 11.72 9.06 3.85
CA ARG A 144 10.87 10.28 3.89
C ARG A 144 9.39 9.96 3.75
N PHE A 145 9.07 8.67 3.76
CA PHE A 145 7.71 8.15 3.71
C PHE A 145 7.55 7.05 4.76
N MET A 146 6.43 7.06 5.45
CA MET A 146 6.04 5.99 6.37
C MET A 146 4.53 5.78 6.28
N THR A 147 4.10 4.53 6.40
CA THR A 147 2.69 4.20 6.52
C THR A 147 2.38 3.85 7.96
N ILE A 148 1.31 4.43 8.49
CA ILE A 148 0.78 4.10 9.81
C ILE A 148 -0.53 3.32 9.63
N SER A 149 -0.65 2.21 10.35
CA SER A 149 -1.83 1.35 10.44
C SER A 149 -2.08 1.02 11.91
N GLY A 150 -2.84 -0.06 12.18
CA GLY A 150 -2.92 -0.71 13.48
C GLY A 150 -4.01 -0.17 14.37
N GLY A 151 -4.86 -1.08 14.86
CA GLY A 151 -6.11 -0.69 15.49
C GLY A 151 -6.76 0.47 14.74
N GLU A 152 -7.12 1.50 15.48
CA GLU A 152 -7.36 2.85 14.95
C GLU A 152 -6.18 3.77 15.36
N PRO A 153 -5.34 4.26 14.43
CA PRO A 153 -4.14 5.03 14.77
C PRO A 153 -4.41 6.28 15.61
N PHE A 154 -5.55 6.94 15.41
CA PHE A 154 -5.92 8.13 16.16
C PHE A 154 -6.27 7.84 17.64
N LEU A 155 -6.40 6.57 18.04
CA LEU A 155 -6.49 6.15 19.44
C LEU A 155 -5.12 5.97 20.12
N TYR A 156 -4.02 5.99 19.37
CA TYR A 156 -2.69 5.79 19.94
C TYR A 156 -2.37 6.88 20.96
N ARG A 157 -2.17 6.46 22.21
CA ARG A 157 -1.70 7.31 23.30
C ARG A 157 -0.80 6.53 24.24
N ASN A 158 0.37 7.09 24.55
CA ASN A 158 1.27 6.55 25.56
C ASN A 158 1.97 7.72 26.27
N LYS A 159 1.99 7.72 27.61
CA LYS A 159 2.60 8.78 28.43
C LYS A 159 2.18 10.21 28.02
N GLY A 160 0.89 10.40 27.71
CA GLY A 160 0.34 11.69 27.28
C GLY A 160 0.63 12.08 25.82
N LYS A 161 1.49 11.35 25.12
CA LYS A 161 1.88 11.58 23.72
C LYS A 161 1.01 10.81 22.73
N THR A 162 0.92 11.33 21.51
CA THR A 162 0.13 10.78 20.39
C THR A 162 0.95 10.78 19.10
N LEU A 163 0.37 10.27 18.01
CA LEU A 163 1.02 10.35 16.70
C LEU A 163 1.18 11.78 16.17
N PHE A 164 0.35 12.75 16.61
CA PHE A 164 0.54 14.16 16.26
C PHE A 164 1.90 14.70 16.74
N ASP A 165 2.41 14.20 17.88
CA ASP A 165 3.74 14.57 18.38
C ASP A 165 4.86 14.07 17.44
N ILE A 166 4.72 12.85 16.91
CA ILE A 166 5.64 12.28 15.92
C ILE A 166 5.58 13.08 14.62
N TRP A 167 4.39 13.30 14.06
CA TRP A 167 4.24 14.02 12.78
C TRP A 167 4.76 15.46 12.86
N LYS A 168 4.63 16.10 14.02
CA LYS A 168 5.23 17.42 14.30
C LYS A 168 6.75 17.37 14.39
N LYS A 169 7.33 16.30 14.96
CA LYS A 169 8.78 16.13 15.11
C LYS A 169 9.49 15.89 13.77
N TYR A 170 8.85 15.24 12.81
CA TYR A 170 9.41 14.95 11.47
C TYR A 170 8.60 15.65 10.36
N PRO A 171 8.66 16.99 10.26
CA PRO A 171 7.79 17.78 9.37
C PRO A 171 8.08 17.59 7.86
N ASP A 172 9.20 16.96 7.53
CA ASP A 172 9.69 16.62 6.18
C ASP A 172 9.43 15.15 5.79
N MET A 173 8.99 14.31 6.73
CA MET A 173 8.46 12.99 6.43
C MET A 173 6.98 13.06 6.07
N PHE A 174 6.58 12.33 5.05
CA PHE A 174 5.18 12.14 4.69
C PHE A 174 4.62 10.85 5.32
N PHE A 175 3.43 10.96 5.92
CA PHE A 175 2.76 9.87 6.60
C PHE A 175 1.43 9.54 5.91
N LEU A 176 1.30 8.31 5.40
CA LEU A 176 0.03 7.74 4.98
C LEU A 176 -0.61 7.02 6.17
N VAL A 177 -1.82 7.38 6.57
CA VAL A 177 -2.47 6.82 7.77
C VAL A 177 -3.74 6.10 7.40
N TYR A 178 -3.78 4.78 7.57
CA TYR A 178 -5.04 4.03 7.45
C TYR A 178 -5.91 4.27 8.68
N THR A 179 -7.15 4.69 8.47
CA THR A 179 -8.09 4.99 9.56
C THR A 179 -9.50 4.53 9.18
N ASN A 180 -10.34 4.27 10.18
CA ASN A 180 -11.77 4.06 10.00
C ASN A 180 -12.57 5.38 9.86
N GLY A 181 -11.92 6.53 10.00
CA GLY A 181 -12.51 7.85 9.78
C GLY A 181 -13.24 8.44 10.99
N THR A 182 -13.60 7.64 12.00
CA THR A 182 -14.43 8.09 13.14
C THR A 182 -13.76 9.15 14.01
N PHE A 183 -12.43 9.24 14.00
CA PHE A 183 -11.65 10.26 14.72
C PHE A 183 -11.20 11.43 13.85
N ILE A 184 -11.65 11.50 12.59
CA ILE A 184 -11.41 12.65 11.71
C ILE A 184 -12.47 13.72 12.00
N THR A 185 -12.40 14.27 13.20
CA THR A 185 -13.23 15.41 13.62
C THR A 185 -12.76 16.69 12.92
N ASN A 186 -13.57 17.75 12.98
CA ASN A 186 -13.18 19.07 12.50
C ASN A 186 -11.86 19.56 13.15
N GLU A 187 -11.66 19.30 14.45
CA GLU A 187 -10.43 19.65 15.16
C GLU A 187 -9.22 18.86 14.65
N ASN A 188 -9.35 17.55 14.48
CA ASN A 188 -8.26 16.72 13.98
C ASN A 188 -7.94 17.03 12.51
N ALA A 189 -8.94 17.29 11.67
CA ALA A 189 -8.74 17.74 10.30
C ALA A 189 -7.97 19.07 10.24
N LYS A 190 -8.27 20.03 11.13
CA LYS A 190 -7.51 21.27 11.25
C LYS A 190 -6.05 21.01 11.62
N LYS A 191 -5.78 20.18 12.64
CA LYS A 191 -4.40 19.80 13.03
C LYS A 191 -3.62 19.14 11.89
N LEU A 192 -4.27 18.27 11.13
CA LEU A 192 -3.67 17.62 9.95
C LEU A 192 -3.30 18.65 8.87
N SER A 193 -4.14 19.67 8.66
CA SER A 193 -3.86 20.77 7.71
C SER A 193 -2.68 21.66 8.14
N GLU A 194 -2.57 21.95 9.44
CA GLU A 194 -1.44 22.68 10.03
C GLU A 194 -0.13 21.90 9.87
N LEU A 195 -0.15 20.60 10.14
CA LEU A 195 1.00 19.70 9.94
C LEU A 195 1.38 19.58 8.45
N GLY A 196 0.39 19.36 7.58
CA GLY A 196 0.54 19.30 6.12
C GLY A 196 1.40 18.15 5.59
N ASN A 197 1.80 17.18 6.42
CA ASN A 197 2.63 16.03 6.06
C ASN A 197 1.95 14.68 6.33
N VAL A 198 0.63 14.69 6.56
CA VAL A 198 -0.16 13.50 6.87
C VAL A 198 -1.36 13.42 5.93
N THR A 199 -1.59 12.26 5.33
CA THR A 199 -2.79 12.00 4.51
C THR A 199 -3.54 10.78 5.04
N PRO A 200 -4.83 10.90 5.36
CA PRO A 200 -5.66 9.75 5.73
C PRO A 200 -6.07 8.92 4.52
N ALA A 201 -5.94 7.59 4.62
CA ALA A 201 -6.63 6.62 3.77
C ALA A 201 -7.80 6.02 4.57
N ILE A 202 -9.00 6.54 4.32
CA ILE A 202 -10.19 6.21 5.11
C ILE A 202 -10.84 4.95 4.56
N SER A 203 -11.08 3.99 5.44
CA SER A 203 -11.55 2.68 5.03
C SER A 203 -13.06 2.65 4.77
N VAL A 204 -13.47 2.18 3.59
CA VAL A 204 -14.88 2.11 3.12
C VAL A 204 -15.06 0.91 2.19
N GLU A 205 -16.21 0.23 2.19
CA GLU A 205 -16.35 -1.07 1.51
C GLU A 205 -17.28 -1.07 0.30
N GLY A 206 -18.06 -0.01 0.15
CA GLY A 206 -19.08 0.14 -0.87
C GLY A 206 -19.80 1.46 -0.61
N PHE A 207 -21.12 1.46 -0.75
CA PHE A 207 -21.95 2.55 -0.24
C PHE A 207 -22.31 2.27 1.23
N LYS A 208 -23.46 2.80 1.67
CA LYS A 208 -23.92 2.67 3.05
C LYS A 208 -24.12 1.22 3.46
N ALA A 209 -24.81 0.42 2.64
CA ALA A 209 -25.17 -0.95 2.99
C ALA A 209 -23.93 -1.82 3.26
N GLU A 210 -22.97 -1.84 2.35
CA GLU A 210 -21.79 -2.71 2.43
C GLU A 210 -20.81 -2.23 3.52
N THR A 211 -20.69 -0.91 3.66
CA THR A 211 -19.82 -0.32 4.68
C THR A 211 -20.39 -0.58 6.07
N ASP A 212 -21.69 -0.36 6.27
CA ASP A 212 -22.33 -0.54 7.57
C ASP A 212 -22.45 -2.04 7.92
N GLU A 213 -22.69 -2.94 6.95
CA GLU A 213 -22.70 -4.39 7.16
C GLU A 213 -21.38 -4.85 7.79
N ARG A 214 -20.24 -4.46 7.20
CA ARG A 214 -18.94 -4.95 7.65
C ARG A 214 -18.38 -4.19 8.86
N ARG A 215 -18.61 -2.88 8.94
CA ARG A 215 -17.91 -1.98 9.88
C ARG A 215 -18.77 -1.54 11.04
N GLY A 216 -20.09 -1.72 10.96
CA GLY A 216 -21.08 -1.32 11.95
C GLY A 216 -22.01 -0.23 11.43
N LYS A 217 -23.23 -0.20 11.97
CA LYS A 217 -24.29 0.75 11.59
C LYS A 217 -23.85 2.21 11.75
N GLY A 218 -24.07 3.02 10.73
CA GLY A 218 -23.79 4.46 10.73
C GLY A 218 -22.32 4.83 10.44
N ILE A 219 -21.45 3.85 10.18
CA ILE A 219 -20.04 4.12 9.89
C ILE A 219 -19.86 4.81 8.54
N HIS A 220 -20.67 4.49 7.54
CA HIS A 220 -20.63 5.20 6.25
C HIS A 220 -20.90 6.70 6.41
N ASP A 221 -21.89 7.07 7.24
CA ASP A 221 -22.23 8.48 7.47
C ASP A 221 -21.09 9.21 8.19
N ASN A 222 -20.45 8.54 9.16
CA ASN A 222 -19.24 9.06 9.83
C ASN A 222 -18.08 9.26 8.84
N ILE A 223 -17.90 8.36 7.88
CA ILE A 223 -16.90 8.46 6.82
C ILE A 223 -17.18 9.67 5.92
N LEU A 224 -18.43 9.87 5.50
CA LEU A 224 -18.80 11.05 4.70
C LEU A 224 -18.55 12.36 5.48
N LYS A 225 -18.81 12.37 6.80
CA LYS A 225 -18.48 13.52 7.65
C LYS A 225 -16.98 13.76 7.76
N ALA A 226 -16.18 12.70 7.87
CA ALA A 226 -14.72 12.79 7.83
C ALA A 226 -14.23 13.43 6.52
N PHE A 227 -14.77 13.01 5.37
CA PHE A 227 -14.44 13.63 4.08
C PHE A 227 -14.78 15.11 4.05
N GLU A 228 -15.95 15.50 4.55
CA GLU A 228 -16.35 16.90 4.64
C GLU A 228 -15.35 17.72 5.46
N ASN A 229 -14.98 17.25 6.66
CA ASN A 229 -14.02 17.92 7.53
C ASN A 229 -12.65 18.09 6.84
N LEU A 230 -12.17 17.05 6.14
CA LEU A 230 -10.87 17.09 5.45
C LEU A 230 -10.89 18.08 4.27
N ARG A 231 -11.96 18.09 3.48
CA ARG A 231 -12.13 19.08 2.39
C ARG A 231 -12.18 20.51 2.93
N GLN A 232 -12.91 20.75 4.02
CA GLN A 232 -13.03 22.07 4.65
C GLN A 232 -11.67 22.63 5.09
N HIS A 233 -10.79 21.78 5.63
CA HIS A 233 -9.44 22.19 6.07
C HIS A 233 -8.38 22.04 4.99
N GLY A 234 -8.73 21.55 3.80
CA GLY A 234 -7.83 21.46 2.68
C GLY A 234 -6.81 20.30 2.76
N VAL A 235 -7.18 19.19 3.41
CA VAL A 235 -6.31 18.02 3.62
C VAL A 235 -6.61 16.95 2.57
N PRO A 236 -5.62 16.47 1.78
CA PRO A 236 -5.81 15.36 0.86
C PRO A 236 -6.09 14.09 1.64
N PHE A 237 -7.02 13.31 1.12
CA PHE A 237 -7.29 11.98 1.61
C PHE A 237 -7.50 11.03 0.47
N GLY A 238 -7.31 9.75 0.77
CA GLY A 238 -7.73 8.67 -0.08
C GLY A 238 -8.75 7.79 0.62
N ILE A 239 -9.20 6.78 -0.11
CA ILE A 239 -10.04 5.72 0.42
C ILE A 239 -9.29 4.38 0.39
N SER A 240 -9.59 3.53 1.36
CA SER A 240 -9.06 2.17 1.45
C SER A 240 -10.21 1.18 1.38
N VAL A 241 -10.17 0.28 0.42
CA VAL A 241 -11.26 -0.69 0.18
C VAL A 241 -10.70 -2.08 0.32
N THR A 242 -11.42 -2.97 1.01
CA THR A 242 -11.09 -4.40 0.98
C THR A 242 -12.12 -5.14 0.15
N ALA A 243 -11.71 -5.57 -1.03
CA ALA A 243 -12.48 -6.41 -1.93
C ALA A 243 -12.71 -7.81 -1.34
N THR A 244 -13.95 -8.24 -1.42
CA THR A 244 -14.49 -9.53 -1.00
C THR A 244 -15.45 -10.01 -2.10
N ASN A 245 -15.89 -11.27 -2.05
CA ASN A 245 -16.96 -11.70 -2.95
C ASN A 245 -18.31 -11.00 -2.69
N LYS A 246 -18.51 -10.39 -1.50
CA LYS A 246 -19.75 -9.68 -1.12
C LYS A 246 -19.88 -8.30 -1.77
N ASN A 247 -18.77 -7.63 -2.08
CA ASN A 247 -18.79 -6.26 -2.62
C ASN A 247 -18.16 -6.14 -4.02
N VAL A 248 -17.66 -7.23 -4.60
CA VAL A 248 -16.96 -7.18 -5.90
C VAL A 248 -17.82 -6.58 -7.01
N ASP A 249 -19.12 -6.88 -7.04
CA ASP A 249 -20.03 -6.40 -8.09
C ASP A 249 -20.06 -4.86 -8.11
N ILE A 250 -20.18 -4.23 -6.94
CA ILE A 250 -20.12 -2.76 -6.80
C ILE A 250 -18.75 -2.21 -7.19
N LEU A 251 -17.68 -2.94 -6.88
CA LEU A 251 -16.32 -2.55 -7.26
C LEU A 251 -16.05 -2.68 -8.76
N LEU A 252 -16.92 -3.35 -9.52
CA LEU A 252 -16.87 -3.40 -10.98
C LEU A 252 -17.67 -2.26 -11.64
N GLU A 253 -18.51 -1.55 -10.88
CA GLU A 253 -19.30 -0.42 -11.38
C GLU A 253 -18.52 0.90 -11.42
N ASP A 254 -18.80 1.74 -12.42
CA ASP A 254 -18.19 3.08 -12.53
C ASP A 254 -18.68 4.04 -11.44
N GLU A 255 -19.96 3.92 -11.09
CA GLU A 255 -20.65 4.80 -10.14
C GLU A 255 -19.96 4.85 -8.77
N PHE A 256 -19.44 3.71 -8.30
CA PHE A 256 -18.67 3.63 -7.06
C PHE A 256 -17.46 4.58 -7.10
N TYR A 257 -16.67 4.53 -8.18
CA TYR A 257 -15.46 5.36 -8.28
C TYR A 257 -15.80 6.82 -8.53
N ASP A 258 -16.79 7.09 -9.39
CA ASP A 258 -17.23 8.45 -9.69
C ASP A 258 -17.80 9.12 -8.42
N PHE A 259 -18.52 8.40 -7.57
CA PHE A 259 -18.97 8.91 -6.26
C PHE A 259 -17.78 9.35 -5.39
N TYR A 260 -16.80 8.47 -5.16
CA TYR A 260 -15.70 8.79 -4.23
C TYR A 260 -14.69 9.79 -4.80
N PHE A 261 -14.28 9.67 -6.05
CA PHE A 261 -13.29 10.56 -6.66
C PHE A 261 -13.90 11.89 -7.10
N GLU A 262 -15.08 11.88 -7.75
CA GLU A 262 -15.66 13.11 -8.29
C GLU A 262 -16.51 13.86 -7.28
N GLN A 263 -17.41 13.17 -6.59
CA GLN A 263 -18.33 13.84 -5.67
C GLN A 263 -17.66 14.09 -4.31
N GLN A 264 -17.04 13.05 -3.73
CA GLN A 264 -16.44 13.16 -2.39
C GLN A 264 -15.03 13.74 -2.40
N GLY A 265 -14.32 13.75 -3.53
CA GLY A 265 -12.99 14.37 -3.63
C GLY A 265 -11.84 13.51 -3.09
N ALA A 266 -11.99 12.17 -3.07
CA ALA A 266 -10.86 11.28 -2.81
C ALA A 266 -9.75 11.52 -3.85
N THR A 267 -8.50 11.61 -3.38
CA THR A 267 -7.32 11.87 -4.23
C THR A 267 -6.72 10.58 -4.76
N TYR A 268 -6.81 9.50 -3.98
CA TYR A 268 -6.27 8.19 -4.31
C TYR A 268 -7.09 7.09 -3.65
N MET A 269 -6.91 5.86 -4.11
CA MET A 269 -7.50 4.67 -3.52
C MET A 269 -6.44 3.60 -3.33
N TRP A 270 -6.44 2.98 -2.16
CA TRP A 270 -5.83 1.67 -1.94
C TRP A 270 -6.91 0.61 -1.98
N LYS A 271 -6.72 -0.40 -2.84
CA LYS A 271 -7.59 -1.57 -2.87
C LYS A 271 -6.81 -2.78 -2.41
N PHE A 272 -7.31 -3.43 -1.37
CA PHE A 272 -6.82 -4.69 -0.86
C PHE A 272 -7.84 -5.79 -1.20
N GLN A 273 -7.39 -7.04 -1.21
CA GLN A 273 -8.26 -8.20 -1.26
C GLN A 273 -8.22 -8.85 0.13
N LEU A 274 -9.34 -9.40 0.57
CA LEU A 274 -9.37 -10.11 1.84
C LEU A 274 -8.38 -11.28 1.83
N MET A 275 -7.52 -11.30 2.83
CA MET A 275 -6.63 -12.41 3.16
C MET A 275 -7.24 -13.18 4.33
N PRO A 276 -7.24 -14.52 4.31
CA PRO A 276 -7.81 -15.34 5.38
C PRO A 276 -6.88 -15.39 6.61
N ILE A 277 -6.62 -14.24 7.22
CA ILE A 277 -5.74 -14.09 8.40
C ILE A 277 -6.47 -13.32 9.52
N GLY A 278 -5.98 -13.43 10.76
CA GLY A 278 -6.65 -12.84 11.92
C GLY A 278 -8.09 -13.31 12.05
N ARG A 279 -9.05 -12.40 12.29
CA ARG A 279 -10.48 -12.75 12.37
C ARG A 279 -11.03 -13.30 11.05
N ALA A 280 -10.37 -13.06 9.93
CA ALA A 280 -10.79 -13.56 8.62
C ALA A 280 -10.30 -15.00 8.35
N ARG A 281 -9.55 -15.65 9.26
CA ARG A 281 -8.98 -16.99 9.03
C ARG A 281 -10.04 -18.03 8.62
N GLN A 282 -11.20 -17.96 9.25
CA GLN A 282 -12.32 -18.86 8.94
C GLN A 282 -13.18 -18.35 7.78
N ALA A 283 -13.03 -17.08 7.39
CA ALA A 283 -13.84 -16.40 6.40
C ALA A 283 -13.24 -16.53 4.98
N LYS A 284 -12.81 -17.75 4.62
CA LYS A 284 -12.19 -18.02 3.32
C LYS A 284 -13.22 -17.93 2.18
N GLU A 285 -14.47 -18.21 2.48
CA GLU A 285 -15.60 -18.14 1.56
C GLU A 285 -15.93 -16.73 1.12
N ILE A 286 -15.48 -15.69 1.83
CA ILE A 286 -15.66 -14.28 1.43
C ILE A 286 -14.46 -13.70 0.68
N MET A 287 -13.42 -14.50 0.43
CA MET A 287 -12.32 -14.08 -0.45
C MET A 287 -12.84 -13.84 -1.86
N VAL A 288 -12.24 -12.88 -2.56
CA VAL A 288 -12.41 -12.80 -4.02
C VAL A 288 -11.87 -14.07 -4.65
N THR A 289 -12.57 -14.59 -5.66
CA THR A 289 -12.12 -15.74 -6.45
C THR A 289 -11.00 -15.34 -7.44
N PRO A 290 -10.23 -16.29 -8.00
CA PRO A 290 -9.25 -16.00 -9.04
C PRO A 290 -9.85 -15.27 -10.25
N ARG A 291 -11.06 -15.65 -10.67
CA ARG A 291 -11.80 -14.97 -11.74
C ARG A 291 -12.17 -13.54 -11.38
N GLN A 292 -12.74 -13.31 -10.20
CA GLN A 292 -13.05 -11.97 -9.69
C GLN A 292 -11.80 -11.10 -9.57
N ARG A 293 -10.66 -11.68 -9.19
CA ARG A 293 -9.37 -10.97 -9.19
C ARG A 293 -8.99 -10.47 -10.57
N VAL A 294 -9.20 -11.26 -11.62
CA VAL A 294 -8.95 -10.85 -13.02
C VAL A 294 -9.94 -9.79 -13.50
N GLU A 295 -11.21 -9.89 -13.12
CA GLU A 295 -12.22 -8.85 -13.40
C GLU A 295 -11.84 -7.52 -12.75
N LEU A 296 -11.40 -7.55 -11.49
CA LEU A 296 -10.86 -6.38 -10.78
C LEU A 296 -9.59 -5.82 -11.43
N TYR A 297 -8.71 -6.68 -11.99
CA TYR A 297 -7.54 -6.24 -12.76
C TYR A 297 -7.96 -5.46 -14.02
N HIS A 298 -8.92 -5.97 -14.79
CA HIS A 298 -9.42 -5.27 -15.97
C HIS A 298 -10.09 -3.95 -15.61
N LYS A 299 -10.87 -3.93 -14.52
CA LYS A 299 -11.46 -2.70 -13.99
C LYS A 299 -10.39 -1.70 -13.56
N TRP A 300 -9.37 -2.13 -12.83
CA TRP A 300 -8.23 -1.29 -12.44
C TRP A 300 -7.54 -0.67 -13.66
N LYS A 301 -7.26 -1.46 -14.69
CA LYS A 301 -6.69 -0.98 -15.95
C LYS A 301 -7.56 0.08 -16.62
N TYR A 302 -8.86 -0.17 -16.72
CA TYR A 302 -9.83 0.79 -17.25
C TYR A 302 -9.84 2.11 -16.46
N LEU A 303 -9.91 2.05 -15.13
CA LEU A 303 -9.96 3.23 -14.28
C LEU A 303 -8.67 4.06 -14.38
N LEU A 304 -7.52 3.40 -14.49
CA LEU A 304 -6.23 4.06 -14.65
C LEU A 304 -6.10 4.71 -16.04
N GLU A 305 -6.44 3.99 -17.10
CA GLU A 305 -6.25 4.44 -18.49
C GLU A 305 -7.30 5.45 -18.95
N LYS A 306 -8.57 5.23 -18.61
CA LYS A 306 -9.71 5.96 -19.16
C LYS A 306 -10.22 7.04 -18.21
N LYS A 307 -10.36 6.72 -16.92
CA LYS A 307 -10.85 7.67 -15.91
C LYS A 307 -9.71 8.49 -15.28
N GLN A 308 -8.47 8.01 -15.37
CA GLN A 308 -7.28 8.61 -14.73
C GLN A 308 -7.46 8.75 -13.21
N TYR A 309 -8.08 7.75 -12.58
CA TYR A 309 -8.16 7.66 -11.13
C TYR A 309 -6.92 6.98 -10.55
N LEU A 310 -6.35 7.59 -9.51
CA LEU A 310 -5.17 7.07 -8.84
C LEU A 310 -5.56 5.90 -7.93
N ILE A 311 -5.44 4.68 -8.44
CA ILE A 311 -5.81 3.46 -7.72
C ILE A 311 -4.61 2.52 -7.64
N ALA A 312 -4.17 2.23 -6.43
CA ALA A 312 -3.22 1.18 -6.13
C ALA A 312 -3.98 -0.05 -5.64
N ASP A 313 -4.20 -1.01 -6.55
CA ASP A 313 -4.73 -2.33 -6.20
C ASP A 313 -3.56 -3.22 -5.79
N PHE A 314 -3.41 -3.44 -4.48
CA PHE A 314 -2.21 -4.00 -3.86
C PHE A 314 -1.73 -5.32 -4.50
N TRP A 315 -2.64 -6.14 -5.04
CA TRP A 315 -2.30 -7.38 -5.73
C TRP A 315 -2.39 -7.29 -7.26
N ASN A 316 -3.33 -6.55 -7.83
CA ASN A 316 -3.46 -6.46 -9.29
C ASN A 316 -2.47 -5.46 -9.93
N SER A 317 -1.92 -4.53 -9.14
CA SER A 317 -1.00 -3.50 -9.62
C SER A 317 0.48 -3.85 -9.40
N GLY A 318 0.83 -5.13 -9.27
CA GLY A 318 2.21 -5.59 -9.06
C GLY A 318 3.20 -5.11 -10.13
N VAL A 319 2.70 -4.81 -11.35
CA VAL A 319 3.48 -4.21 -12.44
C VAL A 319 3.99 -2.80 -12.12
N LEU A 320 3.31 -2.05 -11.26
CA LEU A 320 3.73 -0.72 -10.85
C LEU A 320 4.92 -0.77 -9.89
N SER A 321 5.05 -1.87 -9.16
CA SER A 321 6.00 -2.02 -8.06
C SER A 321 7.12 -3.03 -8.33
N ASP A 322 7.20 -3.59 -9.53
CA ASP A 322 8.15 -4.66 -9.89
C ASP A 322 7.96 -5.95 -9.06
N GLY A 323 6.70 -6.30 -8.81
CA GLY A 323 6.29 -7.44 -8.00
C GLY A 323 6.13 -7.12 -6.51
N CYS A 324 6.25 -8.15 -5.65
CA CYS A 324 6.11 -8.02 -4.19
C CYS A 324 7.02 -6.91 -3.61
N ILE A 325 6.50 -6.05 -2.75
CA ILE A 325 7.25 -4.99 -2.04
C ILE A 325 7.61 -5.32 -0.58
N ALA A 326 7.40 -6.56 -0.14
CA ALA A 326 7.71 -7.01 1.23
C ALA A 326 9.22 -7.26 1.48
N TYR A 327 9.54 -7.78 2.67
CA TYR A 327 10.87 -8.29 3.07
C TYR A 327 11.99 -7.23 3.08
N GLY A 328 11.61 -5.95 3.20
CA GLY A 328 12.54 -4.83 3.32
C GLY A 328 13.51 -4.71 2.14
N ARG A 329 13.11 -5.10 0.93
CA ARG A 329 13.93 -4.94 -0.28
C ARG A 329 14.08 -3.45 -0.67
N ASP A 330 14.97 -3.18 -1.62
CA ASP A 330 15.06 -1.83 -2.22
C ASP A 330 13.71 -1.39 -2.80
N GLY A 331 13.28 -0.18 -2.46
CA GLY A 331 11.95 0.35 -2.77
C GLY A 331 10.76 -0.33 -2.06
N GLY A 332 11.01 -1.35 -1.23
CA GLY A 332 9.99 -2.10 -0.49
C GLY A 332 9.84 -1.66 0.96
N TYR A 333 9.15 -2.47 1.76
CA TYR A 333 8.88 -2.20 3.17
C TYR A 333 9.02 -3.44 4.05
N LEU A 334 8.97 -3.17 5.36
CA LEU A 334 8.69 -4.13 6.42
C LEU A 334 7.65 -3.55 7.37
N TYR A 335 7.03 -4.41 8.16
CA TYR A 335 5.93 -4.09 9.07
C TYR A 335 6.36 -4.30 10.53
N ILE A 336 5.96 -3.38 11.41
CA ILE A 336 6.14 -3.51 12.85
C ILE A 336 4.77 -3.33 13.53
N ASP A 337 4.34 -4.32 14.30
CA ASP A 337 3.06 -4.29 15.02
C ASP A 337 3.15 -3.68 16.43
N TRP A 338 2.00 -3.60 17.10
CA TRP A 338 1.85 -3.06 18.45
C TRP A 338 2.58 -3.88 19.52
N ASN A 339 2.89 -5.14 19.20
CA ASN A 339 3.70 -6.03 20.03
C ASN A 339 5.20 -5.84 19.78
N GLY A 340 5.58 -5.07 18.75
CA GLY A 340 6.97 -4.85 18.33
C GLY A 340 7.51 -5.95 17.40
N ASN A 341 6.66 -6.84 16.90
CA ASN A 341 7.06 -7.92 16.00
C ASN A 341 7.45 -7.34 14.63
N ILE A 342 8.62 -7.72 14.11
CA ILE A 342 9.12 -7.25 12.81
C ILE A 342 8.78 -8.30 11.74
N MET A 343 7.80 -7.97 10.90
CA MET A 343 7.26 -8.82 9.85
C MET A 343 7.61 -8.29 8.46
N PRO A 344 7.71 -9.15 7.43
CA PRO A 344 7.98 -8.69 6.07
C PRO A 344 6.87 -7.84 5.45
N CYS A 345 5.63 -8.08 5.86
CA CYS A 345 4.42 -7.53 5.26
C CYS A 345 3.28 -7.62 6.28
N VAL A 346 2.32 -6.70 6.21
CA VAL A 346 1.09 -6.72 7.03
C VAL A 346 0.27 -8.01 6.81
N PHE A 347 0.40 -8.63 5.64
CA PHE A 347 -0.28 -9.89 5.28
C PHE A 347 0.57 -11.14 5.48
N VAL A 348 1.79 -11.01 6.03
CA VAL A 348 2.66 -12.13 6.39
C VAL A 348 2.77 -12.15 7.91
N PRO A 349 1.85 -12.84 8.62
CA PRO A 349 1.68 -12.74 10.08
C PRO A 349 2.71 -13.61 10.83
N TYR A 350 3.97 -13.55 10.40
CA TYR A 350 5.07 -14.33 10.95
C TYR A 350 6.31 -13.44 11.11
N TYR A 351 7.01 -13.60 12.22
CA TYR A 351 8.20 -12.80 12.55
C TYR A 351 9.30 -13.67 13.17
N VAL A 352 10.54 -13.17 13.12
CA VAL A 352 11.67 -13.78 13.84
C VAL A 352 12.11 -12.82 14.96
N ASP A 353 12.27 -11.55 14.62
CA ASP A 353 12.77 -10.52 15.50
C ASP A 353 11.66 -9.65 16.10
N ASN A 354 11.85 -9.22 17.35
CA ASN A 354 11.03 -8.21 18.01
C ASN A 354 11.87 -6.97 18.34
N ILE A 355 11.38 -5.77 17.99
CA ILE A 355 12.11 -4.51 18.16
C ILE A 355 12.46 -4.21 19.61
N LYS A 356 11.59 -4.59 20.57
CA LYS A 356 11.87 -4.38 22.00
C LYS A 356 13.08 -5.18 22.44
N ASP A 357 13.20 -6.41 21.96
CA ASP A 357 14.31 -7.30 22.31
C ASP A 357 15.60 -6.90 21.60
N LEU A 358 15.52 -6.49 20.33
CA LEU A 358 16.65 -5.93 19.61
C LEU A 358 17.22 -4.71 20.34
N LEU A 359 16.36 -3.76 20.73
CA LEU A 359 16.81 -2.54 21.42
C LEU A 359 17.45 -2.84 22.78
N LYS A 360 16.94 -3.82 23.55
CA LYS A 360 17.57 -4.28 24.80
C LYS A 360 18.98 -4.84 24.58
N GLN A 361 19.24 -5.43 23.41
CA GLN A 361 20.54 -5.98 23.03
C GLN A 361 21.47 -4.95 22.38
N GLY A 362 21.11 -3.66 22.34
CA GLY A 362 21.85 -2.64 21.60
C GLY A 362 21.79 -2.81 20.08
N LYS A 363 20.83 -3.60 19.58
CA LYS A 363 20.55 -3.82 18.16
C LYS A 363 19.43 -2.88 17.70
N SER A 364 19.13 -2.95 16.42
CA SER A 364 18.21 -2.05 15.70
C SER A 364 17.42 -2.82 14.64
N ILE A 365 16.38 -2.23 14.04
CA ILE A 365 15.52 -2.84 13.00
C ILE A 365 16.37 -3.44 11.87
N ARG A 366 17.48 -2.79 11.51
CA ARG A 366 18.45 -3.30 10.53
C ARG A 366 18.78 -4.79 10.72
N HIS A 367 18.90 -5.28 11.95
CA HIS A 367 19.30 -6.67 12.20
C HIS A 367 18.24 -7.65 11.68
N ALA A 368 16.95 -7.31 11.80
CA ALA A 368 15.86 -8.13 11.30
C ALA A 368 15.90 -8.28 9.77
N LEU A 369 16.40 -7.27 9.04
CA LEU A 369 16.58 -7.33 7.58
C LEU A 369 17.50 -8.49 7.15
N PHE A 370 18.43 -8.90 8.02
CA PHE A 370 19.42 -9.94 7.72
C PHE A 370 19.08 -11.31 8.30
N SER A 371 17.90 -11.46 8.92
CA SER A 371 17.35 -12.78 9.28
C SER A 371 17.20 -13.65 8.02
N GLN A 372 17.29 -14.97 8.21
CA GLN A 372 17.18 -15.90 7.08
C GLN A 372 15.80 -15.81 6.41
N PHE A 373 14.75 -15.57 7.19
CA PHE A 373 13.39 -15.37 6.69
C PHE A 373 13.29 -14.19 5.70
N PHE A 374 13.86 -13.04 6.05
CA PHE A 374 13.89 -11.87 5.16
C PHE A 374 14.79 -12.11 3.94
N LYS A 375 15.95 -12.76 4.12
CA LYS A 375 16.85 -13.11 3.00
C LYS A 375 16.20 -14.07 2.00
N ASN A 376 15.49 -15.09 2.47
CA ASN A 376 14.78 -16.04 1.61
C ASN A 376 13.72 -15.33 0.76
N GLY A 377 12.92 -14.44 1.38
CA GLY A 377 11.92 -13.65 0.68
C GLY A 377 12.52 -12.75 -0.40
N ARG A 378 13.62 -12.04 -0.08
CA ARG A 378 14.33 -11.22 -1.08
C ARG A 378 14.98 -12.03 -2.18
N ASN A 379 15.51 -13.21 -1.88
CA ASN A 379 16.04 -14.13 -2.89
C ASN A 379 14.94 -14.58 -3.87
N TRP A 380 13.75 -14.90 -3.34
CA TRP A 380 12.58 -15.20 -4.17
C TRP A 380 12.19 -14.01 -5.05
N GLN A 381 12.07 -12.79 -4.50
CA GLN A 381 11.76 -11.57 -5.26
C GLN A 381 12.76 -11.32 -6.41
N ASN A 382 14.06 -11.48 -6.12
CA ASN A 382 15.13 -11.32 -7.09
C ASN A 382 14.98 -12.27 -8.27
N LYS A 383 14.72 -13.55 -8.00
CA LYS A 383 14.50 -14.59 -9.01
C LYS A 383 13.19 -14.38 -9.77
N TYR A 384 12.14 -13.93 -9.08
CA TYR A 384 10.81 -13.76 -9.66
C TYR A 384 10.72 -12.59 -10.65
N GLY A 385 11.58 -11.58 -10.53
CA GLY A 385 11.63 -10.54 -11.57
C GLY A 385 12.35 -9.27 -11.16
N LEU A 386 12.63 -9.06 -9.87
CA LEU A 386 13.23 -7.81 -9.43
C LEU A 386 14.63 -7.58 -10.05
N LYS A 387 15.48 -8.62 -10.09
CA LYS A 387 16.81 -8.54 -10.74
C LYS A 387 16.79 -8.87 -12.24
N ASN A 388 15.73 -9.50 -12.73
CA ASN A 388 15.55 -9.83 -14.15
C ASN A 388 14.41 -8.99 -14.76
N SER A 389 14.50 -7.67 -14.60
CA SER A 389 13.40 -6.75 -14.94
C SER A 389 13.06 -6.71 -16.44
N LYS A 390 13.97 -7.14 -17.33
CA LYS A 390 13.71 -7.25 -18.78
C LYS A 390 12.78 -8.42 -19.13
N HIS A 391 12.88 -9.50 -18.36
CA HIS A 391 12.08 -10.71 -18.54
C HIS A 391 11.54 -11.21 -17.19
N PRO A 392 10.70 -10.42 -16.52
CA PRO A 392 10.17 -10.83 -15.23
C PRO A 392 9.15 -11.96 -15.39
N HIS A 393 8.96 -12.73 -14.31
CA HIS A 393 7.81 -13.63 -14.22
C HIS A 393 6.50 -12.82 -14.12
N ASN A 394 5.38 -13.51 -13.90
CA ASN A 394 4.05 -12.93 -13.97
C ASN A 394 3.77 -11.95 -12.81
N TRP A 395 4.03 -10.66 -13.00
CA TRP A 395 3.74 -9.64 -11.98
C TRP A 395 2.25 -9.35 -11.72
N LEU A 396 1.32 -10.08 -12.37
CA LEU A 396 -0.09 -10.15 -11.95
C LEU A 396 -0.30 -11.12 -10.77
N MET A 397 0.71 -11.91 -10.45
CA MET A 397 0.82 -12.80 -9.29
C MET A 397 2.00 -12.37 -8.40
N PRO A 398 2.03 -11.13 -7.89
CA PRO A 398 3.22 -10.59 -7.26
C PRO A 398 3.50 -11.16 -5.87
N CYS A 399 2.54 -11.74 -5.16
CA CYS A 399 2.62 -11.96 -3.71
C CYS A 399 3.11 -13.36 -3.35
N SER A 400 4.18 -13.46 -2.54
CA SER A 400 4.71 -14.75 -2.09
C SER A 400 3.71 -15.58 -1.28
N ILE A 401 2.96 -14.96 -0.36
CA ILE A 401 2.04 -15.69 0.52
C ILE A 401 0.65 -15.90 -0.10
N ARG A 402 0.20 -15.04 -1.03
CA ARG A 402 -1.13 -15.17 -1.64
C ARG A 402 -1.13 -15.88 -2.98
N ASP A 403 -0.04 -15.73 -3.75
CA ASP A 403 0.01 -16.13 -5.16
C ASP A 403 1.07 -17.23 -5.41
N HIS A 404 1.85 -17.59 -4.39
CA HIS A 404 2.91 -18.59 -4.42
C HIS A 404 3.03 -19.32 -3.07
N TYR A 405 1.89 -19.65 -2.45
CA TYR A 405 1.82 -20.07 -1.05
C TYR A 405 2.66 -21.32 -0.77
N LYS A 406 2.66 -22.30 -1.67
CA LYS A 406 3.52 -23.49 -1.56
C LYS A 406 5.00 -23.12 -1.44
N HIS A 407 5.48 -22.24 -2.31
CA HIS A 407 6.87 -21.78 -2.30
C HIS A 407 7.17 -20.99 -1.02
N PHE A 408 6.23 -20.15 -0.58
CA PHE A 408 6.36 -19.42 0.66
C PHE A 408 6.55 -20.36 1.86
N ARG A 409 5.71 -21.38 1.99
CA ARG A 409 5.78 -22.37 3.08
C ARG A 409 7.05 -23.20 3.04
N GLU A 410 7.47 -23.66 1.86
CA GLU A 410 8.60 -24.59 1.72
C GLU A 410 9.98 -23.93 1.65
N LYS A 411 10.06 -22.68 1.16
CA LYS A 411 11.34 -22.04 0.78
C LYS A 411 11.55 -20.67 1.42
N ILE A 412 10.50 -19.98 1.87
CA ILE A 412 10.64 -18.65 2.48
C ILE A 412 10.62 -18.76 4.00
N ILE A 413 9.56 -19.37 4.55
CA ILE A 413 9.42 -19.65 5.98
C ILE A 413 10.61 -20.46 6.50
N THR A 414 11.01 -20.17 7.74
CA THR A 414 12.08 -20.88 8.46
C THR A 414 11.53 -21.50 9.74
N SER A 415 12.25 -22.46 10.33
CA SER A 415 11.86 -23.07 11.61
C SER A 415 11.86 -22.09 12.80
N GLU A 416 12.49 -20.93 12.65
CA GLU A 416 12.64 -19.91 13.69
C GLU A 416 11.45 -18.93 13.75
N VAL A 417 10.55 -18.97 12.75
CA VAL A 417 9.44 -18.02 12.71
C VAL A 417 8.45 -18.27 13.85
N LYS A 418 7.94 -17.18 14.39
CA LYS A 418 6.86 -17.13 15.37
C LYS A 418 5.64 -16.52 14.71
N SER A 419 4.46 -16.94 15.15
CA SER A 419 3.18 -16.44 14.67
C SER A 419 2.81 -15.13 15.37
N GLU A 420 2.28 -14.16 14.63
CA GLU A 420 1.78 -12.88 15.17
C GLU A 420 0.68 -13.09 16.22
N ASN A 421 -0.18 -14.10 16.00
CA ASN A 421 -1.29 -14.49 16.85
C ASN A 421 -1.57 -16.01 16.73
N GLU A 422 -2.53 -16.49 17.53
CA GLU A 422 -2.95 -17.89 17.55
C GLU A 422 -3.44 -18.37 16.18
N GLU A 423 -4.21 -17.54 15.49
CA GLU A 423 -4.81 -17.81 14.19
C GLU A 423 -3.74 -18.04 13.11
N ALA A 424 -2.67 -17.25 13.11
CA ALA A 424 -1.51 -17.48 12.25
C ALA A 424 -0.77 -18.79 12.61
N GLY A 425 -0.68 -19.15 13.90
CA GLY A 425 -0.11 -20.43 14.34
C GLY A 425 -0.93 -21.65 13.92
N ILE A 426 -2.25 -21.52 13.86
CA ILE A 426 -3.12 -22.55 13.30
C ILE A 426 -2.96 -22.61 11.77
N ALA A 427 -2.95 -21.46 11.09
CA ALA A 427 -2.92 -21.40 9.63
C ALA A 427 -1.65 -22.03 9.01
N ILE A 428 -0.48 -21.80 9.59
CA ILE A 428 0.79 -22.32 9.05
C ILE A 428 0.86 -23.86 9.04
N ASN A 429 0.12 -24.52 9.93
CA ASN A 429 0.08 -25.97 10.08
C ASN A 429 -1.19 -26.62 9.49
N SER A 430 -2.11 -25.82 8.93
CA SER A 430 -3.38 -26.31 8.41
C SER A 430 -3.25 -26.78 6.95
N GLU A 431 -3.54 -28.06 6.72
CA GLU A 431 -3.59 -28.65 5.38
C GLU A 431 -4.73 -28.03 4.55
N GLU A 432 -5.91 -27.88 5.14
CA GLU A 432 -7.07 -27.22 4.52
C GLU A 432 -6.73 -25.78 4.08
N TYR A 433 -6.08 -25.00 4.95
CA TYR A 433 -5.66 -23.63 4.62
C TYR A 433 -4.66 -23.63 3.45
N SER A 434 -3.73 -24.58 3.45
CA SER A 434 -2.74 -24.74 2.40
C SER A 434 -3.37 -25.10 1.07
N GLU A 435 -4.30 -26.05 1.07
CA GLU A 435 -5.02 -26.47 -0.13
C GLU A 435 -5.80 -25.31 -0.76
N VAL A 436 -6.50 -24.51 0.05
CA VAL A 436 -7.26 -23.35 -0.42
C VAL A 436 -6.36 -22.35 -1.16
N LEU A 437 -5.23 -21.96 -0.56
CA LEU A 437 -4.32 -21.00 -1.19
C LEU A 437 -3.57 -21.59 -2.38
N GLU A 438 -3.12 -22.84 -2.30
CA GLU A 438 -2.44 -23.50 -3.43
C GLU A 438 -3.37 -23.74 -4.63
N ASN A 439 -4.66 -23.99 -4.40
CA ASN A 439 -5.64 -24.09 -5.49
C ASN A 439 -5.95 -22.72 -6.09
N PHE A 440 -6.04 -21.67 -5.26
CA PHE A 440 -6.14 -20.29 -5.70
C PHE A 440 -4.96 -19.91 -6.63
N ASP A 441 -3.73 -20.23 -6.23
CA ASP A 441 -2.51 -20.00 -7.02
C ASP A 441 -2.61 -20.65 -8.41
N LYS A 442 -2.96 -21.95 -8.46
CA LYS A 442 -3.03 -22.74 -9.71
C LYS A 442 -4.07 -22.18 -10.68
N GLU A 443 -5.24 -21.80 -10.17
CA GLU A 443 -6.30 -21.24 -11.01
C GLU A 443 -5.92 -19.83 -11.51
N LEU A 444 -5.35 -19.00 -10.64
CA LEU A 444 -4.92 -17.66 -11.02
C LEU A 444 -3.79 -17.68 -12.06
N ASP A 445 -2.83 -18.62 -11.97
CA ASP A 445 -1.78 -18.77 -12.99
C ASP A 445 -2.38 -19.09 -14.36
N LYS A 446 -3.33 -20.05 -14.42
CA LYS A 446 -4.04 -20.38 -15.66
C LYS A 446 -4.70 -19.17 -16.29
N LEU A 447 -5.35 -18.33 -15.48
CA LEU A 447 -6.07 -17.15 -15.97
C LEU A 447 -5.14 -16.00 -16.37
N THR A 448 -4.04 -15.78 -15.64
CA THR A 448 -3.21 -14.58 -15.80
C THR A 448 -1.98 -14.79 -16.67
N LYS A 449 -1.49 -16.03 -16.85
CA LYS A 449 -0.30 -16.32 -17.67
C LYS A 449 -0.45 -15.88 -19.12
N GLY A 450 -1.64 -16.09 -19.70
CA GLY A 450 -1.96 -15.64 -21.05
C GLY A 450 -1.98 -14.11 -21.16
N ILE A 451 -2.63 -13.45 -20.20
CA ILE A 451 -2.70 -11.98 -20.09
C ILE A 451 -1.28 -11.40 -19.96
N TRP A 452 -0.46 -11.95 -19.07
CA TRP A 452 0.92 -11.50 -18.85
C TRP A 452 1.77 -11.57 -20.14
N LYS A 453 1.73 -12.73 -20.81
CA LYS A 453 2.50 -12.94 -22.04
C LYS A 453 2.07 -11.98 -23.14
N THR A 454 0.77 -11.81 -23.34
CA THR A 454 0.20 -11.03 -24.46
C THR A 454 0.25 -9.53 -24.22
N GLU A 455 -0.14 -9.06 -23.03
CA GLU A 455 -0.22 -7.62 -22.73
C GLU A 455 1.13 -7.02 -22.33
N TYR A 456 1.99 -7.78 -21.65
CA TYR A 456 3.22 -7.22 -21.08
C TYR A 456 4.48 -7.63 -21.83
N LEU A 457 4.66 -8.92 -22.13
CA LEU A 457 5.91 -9.40 -22.74
C LEU A 457 5.93 -9.28 -24.27
N GLN A 458 4.78 -9.35 -24.95
CA GLN A 458 4.69 -9.32 -26.43
C GLN A 458 3.55 -8.43 -26.97
N PRO A 459 3.47 -7.15 -26.58
CA PRO A 459 2.32 -6.29 -26.93
C PRO A 459 2.12 -6.07 -28.44
N GLN A 460 3.18 -6.23 -29.27
CA GLN A 460 3.12 -5.93 -30.71
C GLN A 460 2.55 -7.06 -31.59
N LYS A 461 2.53 -8.33 -31.15
CA LYS A 461 2.07 -9.46 -32.00
C LYS A 461 0.55 -9.56 -32.15
N VAL A 462 -0.21 -9.08 -31.18
CA VAL A 462 -1.68 -9.19 -31.16
C VAL A 462 -2.37 -8.22 -32.14
N LEU A 463 -1.76 -7.07 -32.42
CA LEU A 463 -2.30 -6.10 -33.40
C LEU A 463 -2.17 -6.58 -34.84
N THR A 464 -1.16 -7.41 -35.14
CA THR A 464 -0.98 -8.05 -36.45
C THR A 464 -1.96 -9.20 -36.68
N GLU A 465 -2.28 -10.01 -35.66
CA GLU A 465 -3.24 -11.11 -35.80
C GLU A 465 -4.69 -10.61 -35.92
N LYS A 466 -5.08 -9.54 -35.21
CA LYS A 466 -6.40 -8.90 -35.40
C LYS A 466 -6.58 -8.22 -36.76
N LYS A 467 -5.50 -7.82 -37.43
CA LYS A 467 -5.55 -7.30 -38.80
C LYS A 467 -5.52 -8.39 -39.86
N GLN A 468 -5.11 -9.62 -39.53
CA GLN A 468 -5.07 -10.75 -40.46
C GLN A 468 -6.31 -11.65 -40.38
N GLY A 469 -7.19 -11.47 -39.39
CA GLY A 469 -8.49 -12.14 -39.29
C GLY A 469 -9.68 -11.38 -39.88
N ILE A 470 -9.42 -10.26 -40.57
CA ILE A 470 -10.39 -9.53 -41.39
C ILE A 470 -9.70 -9.29 -42.75
N ALA A 471 -9.56 -10.35 -43.52
CA ALA A 471 -9.18 -10.31 -44.93
C ALA A 471 -9.99 -11.38 -45.66
#